data_AF-A0A5R9NPN0-F1
#
_entry.id   AF-A0A5R9NPN0-F1
#
_cell.length_a   1.000
_cell.length_b   1.000
_cell.length_c   1.000
_cell.angle_alpha   90.00
_cell.angle_beta   90.00
_cell.angle_gamma   90.00
#
_symmetry.space_group_name_H-M   'P 1'
#
loop_
_entity.id
_entity.type
_entity.pdbx_description
1 polymer ?
#
loop_
_entity_poly.entity_id
_entity_poly.type
_entity_poly.pdbx_seq_one_letter_code
_entity_poly.pdbx_strand_id
1 'polypeptide(L)' 'MTMTSAEVVAVLGPADKTLVAEIIATGATQAELAEAFAWANNDEALMGEGRHLPTGRVAALVDLLRFDEEEPD' A
#
# COMPACT_ATOMS: atom_id res chain seq x y z
N MET A 1 -2.62 -16.37 -2.62
CA MET A 1 -3.25 -16.34 -1.29
C MET A 1 -3.51 -14.88 -0.97
N THR A 2 -4.68 -14.55 -0.43
CA THR A 2 -4.97 -13.21 0.08
C THR A 2 -4.15 -12.97 1.34
N MET A 3 -3.57 -11.78 1.48
CA MET A 3 -2.76 -11.43 2.64
C MET A 3 -3.59 -11.38 3.93
N THR A 4 -2.92 -11.55 5.07
CA THR A 4 -3.47 -11.53 6.42
C THR A 4 -3.14 -10.22 7.14
N SER A 5 -3.87 -9.90 8.21
CA SER A 5 -3.60 -8.69 9.00
C SER A 5 -2.17 -8.61 9.55
N ALA A 6 -1.57 -9.75 9.87
CA ALA A 6 -0.17 -9.80 10.32
C ALA A 6 0.80 -9.42 9.21
N GLU A 7 0.53 -9.83 7.97
CA GLU A 7 1.34 -9.48 6.80
C GLU A 7 1.21 -7.99 6.44
N VAL A 8 0.02 -7.41 6.64
CA VAL A 8 -0.20 -5.96 6.47
C VAL A 8 0.64 -5.17 7.46
N VAL A 9 0.54 -5.49 8.75
CA VAL A 9 1.31 -4.82 9.82
C VAL A 9 2.82 -5.04 9.65
N ALA A 10 3.24 -6.17 9.10
CA ALA A 10 4.65 -6.41 8.79
C ALA A 10 5.21 -5.48 7.70
N VAL A 11 4.36 -5.00 6.79
CA VAL A 11 4.75 -4.11 5.69
C VAL A 11 4.61 -2.64 6.08
N LEU A 12 3.45 -2.26 6.61
CA LEU A 12 3.10 -0.85 6.92
C LEU A 12 3.56 -0.42 8.32
N GLY A 13 3.84 -1.38 9.21
CA GLY A 13 3.96 -1.10 10.63
C GLY A 13 2.60 -1.03 11.33
N PRO A 14 2.53 -0.44 12.53
CA PRO A 14 1.27 -0.26 13.25
C PRO A 14 0.29 0.56 12.41
N ALA A 15 -0.80 -0.07 11.99
CA ALA A 15 -1.84 0.52 11.14
C ALA A 15 -3.22 0.29 11.77
N ASP A 16 -4.17 1.17 11.45
CA ASP A 16 -5.52 1.06 11.97
C ASP A 16 -6.27 -0.18 11.47
N LYS A 17 -7.15 -0.70 12.33
CA LYS A 17 -7.92 -1.91 12.01
C LYS A 17 -8.81 -1.72 10.78
N THR A 18 -9.27 -0.50 10.54
CA THR A 18 -10.06 -0.12 9.36
C THR A 18 -9.20 -0.23 8.10
N LEU A 19 -8.05 0.44 8.06
CA LEU A 19 -7.11 0.36 6.94
C LEU A 19 -6.69 -1.09 6.65
N VAL A 20 -6.36 -1.85 7.70
CA VAL A 20 -6.00 -3.27 7.55
C VAL A 20 -7.13 -4.08 6.91
N ALA A 21 -8.39 -3.83 7.29
CA ALA A 21 -9.53 -4.52 6.71
C ALA A 21 -9.75 -4.15 5.23
N GLU A 22 -9.58 -2.86 4.88
CA GLU A 22 -9.70 -2.38 3.51
C GLU A 22 -8.62 -2.97 2.61
N ILE A 23 -7.36 -3.00 3.06
CA ILE A 23 -6.24 -3.63 2.34
C ILE A 23 -6.52 -5.11 2.09
N ILE A 24 -6.99 -5.86 3.09
CA ILE A 24 -7.31 -7.28 2.92
C ILE A 24 -8.49 -7.45 1.95
N ALA A 25 -9.48 -6.56 1.99
CA ALA A 25 -10.63 -6.58 1.09
C ALA A 25 -10.26 -6.34 -0.38
N THR A 26 -9.14 -5.66 -0.66
CA THR A 26 -8.62 -5.53 -2.05
C THR A 26 -8.22 -6.88 -2.67
N GLY A 27 -8.03 -7.92 -1.84
CA GLY A 27 -7.59 -9.23 -2.28
C GLY A 27 -6.14 -9.28 -2.80
N ALA A 28 -5.36 -8.23 -2.52
CA ALA A 28 -3.97 -8.17 -2.89
C ALA A 28 -3.09 -9.12 -2.06
N THR A 29 -1.86 -9.30 -2.54
CA THR A 29 -0.80 -10.06 -1.91
C THR A 29 0.16 -9.15 -1.16
N GLN A 30 0.93 -9.71 -0.21
CA GLN A 30 1.93 -8.95 0.55
C GLN A 30 2.94 -8.25 -0.36
N ALA A 31 3.32 -8.86 -1.49
CA ALA A 31 4.24 -8.27 -2.45
C ALA A 31 3.64 -7.02 -3.13
N GLU A 32 2.37 -7.09 -3.54
CA GLU A 32 1.64 -5.94 -4.10
C GLU A 32 1.52 -4.79 -3.09
N LEU A 33 1.32 -5.11 -1.79
CA LEU A 33 1.28 -4.10 -0.72
C LEU A 33 2.65 -3.46 -0.48
N ALA A 34 3.73 -4.24 -0.45
CA ALA A 34 5.07 -3.71 -0.26
C ALA A 34 5.48 -2.80 -1.43
N GLU A 35 5.09 -3.16 -2.65
CA GLU A 35 5.29 -2.31 -3.81
C GLU A 35 4.49 -1.01 -3.70
N ALA A 36 3.20 -1.08 -3.35
CA ALA A 36 2.37 0.09 -3.14
C ALA A 36 2.90 1.01 -2.02
N PHE A 37 3.35 0.45 -0.91
CA PHE A 37 3.93 1.21 0.19
C PHE A 37 5.22 1.91 -0.21
N ALA A 38 6.07 1.26 -1.01
CA ALA A 38 7.25 1.91 -1.57
C ALA A 38 6.88 3.08 -2.50
N TRP A 39 5.85 2.92 -3.33
CA TRP A 39 5.32 4.00 -4.18
C TRP A 39 4.68 5.16 -3.39
N ALA A 40 3.98 4.87 -2.30
CA ALA A 40 3.41 5.91 -1.43
C ALA A 40 4.51 6.72 -0.73
N ASN A 41 5.57 6.06 -0.23
CA ASN A 41 6.62 6.70 0.58
C ASN A 41 7.79 7.32 -0.21
N ASN A 42 8.12 6.83 -1.40
CA ASN A 42 9.33 7.23 -2.15
C ASN A 42 9.02 7.99 -3.45
N ASP A 43 8.07 8.92 -3.38
CA ASP A 43 7.41 9.58 -4.53
C ASP A 43 8.35 10.17 -5.63
N GLU A 44 9.64 10.43 -5.34
CA GLU A 44 10.60 10.96 -6.32
C GLU A 44 11.74 10.00 -6.74
N ALA A 45 12.09 9.00 -5.93
CA ALA A 45 13.27 8.17 -6.19
C ALA A 45 12.99 7.03 -7.19
N LEU A 46 11.76 6.49 -7.20
CA LEU A 46 11.40 5.32 -8.00
C LEU A 46 11.03 5.66 -9.46
N MET A 47 10.52 6.87 -9.71
CA MET A 47 10.26 7.35 -11.08
C MET A 47 11.55 7.52 -11.89
N GLY A 48 12.67 7.86 -11.23
CA GLY A 48 13.99 8.02 -11.86
C GLY A 48 14.60 6.71 -12.38
N GLU A 49 14.16 5.55 -11.88
CA GLU A 49 14.65 4.23 -12.30
C GLU A 49 13.94 3.67 -13.55
N GLY A 50 12.97 4.41 -14.12
CA GLY A 50 12.19 3.93 -15.27
C GLY A 50 11.17 2.85 -14.92
N ARG A 51 10.77 2.72 -13.65
CA ARG A 51 9.65 1.84 -13.27
C ARG A 51 8.34 2.33 -13.87
N HIS A 52 7.56 1.40 -14.40
CA HIS A 52 6.22 1.68 -14.87
C HIS A 52 5.33 2.09 -13.69
N LEU A 53 4.45 3.08 -13.92
CA LEU A 53 3.45 3.48 -12.94
C LEU A 53 2.67 2.26 -12.44
N PRO A 54 2.35 2.20 -11.14
CA PRO A 54 1.54 1.12 -10.61
C PRO A 54 0.19 1.10 -11.32
N THR A 55 -0.31 -0.09 -11.62
CA THR A 55 -1.61 -0.29 -12.28
C THR A 55 -2.42 -1.37 -11.57
N GLY A 56 -3.74 -1.38 -11.78
CA GLY A 56 -4.63 -2.38 -11.17
C GLY A 56 -4.65 -2.29 -9.64
N ARG A 57 -4.38 -3.41 -8.96
CA ARG A 57 -4.45 -3.49 -7.49
C ARG A 57 -3.38 -2.66 -6.79
N VAL A 58 -2.16 -2.62 -7.33
CA VAL A 58 -1.07 -1.83 -6.73
C VAL A 58 -1.43 -0.35 -6.75
N ALA A 59 -2.01 0.16 -7.84
CA ALA A 59 -2.47 1.55 -7.91
C ALA A 59 -3.55 1.85 -6.85
N ALA A 60 -4.55 0.98 -6.73
CA ALA A 60 -5.61 1.14 -5.73
C ALA A 60 -5.07 1.13 -4.29
N LEU A 61 -4.04 0.33 -4.01
CA LEU A 61 -3.37 0.33 -2.71
C LEU A 61 -2.57 1.61 -2.48
N VAL A 62 -1.87 2.13 -3.49
CA VAL A 62 -1.14 3.41 -3.37
C VAL A 62 -2.11 4.53 -3.02
N ASP A 63 -3.25 4.60 -3.70
CA ASP A 63 -4.28 5.61 -3.44
C ASP A 63 -4.84 5.47 -2.01
N LEU A 64 -5.09 4.24 -1.55
CA LEU A 64 -5.56 3.97 -0.19
C LEU A 64 -4.55 4.42 0.88
N LEU A 65 -3.26 4.13 0.66
CA LEU A 65 -2.19 4.46 1.61
C LEU A 65 -1.96 5.97 1.70
N ARG A 66 -2.04 6.69 0.58
CA ARG A 66 -1.96 8.16 0.57
C ARG A 66 -3.15 8.80 1.29
N PHE A 67 -4.34 8.22 1.15
CA PHE A 67 -5.54 8.74 1.79
C PHE A 67 -5.49 8.63 3.32
N ASP A 68 -4.88 7.56 3.86
CA ASP A 68 -4.71 7.37 5.31
C ASP A 68 -3.64 8.31 5.90
N GLU A 69 -2.57 8.62 5.14
CA GLU A 69 -1.57 9.62 5.53
C GLU A 69 -2.13 11.06 5.55
N GLU A 70 -3.23 11.31 4.84
CA GLU A 70 -3.94 12.59 4.77
C GLU A 70 -5.03 12.76 5.86
N GLU A 71 -4.97 12.05 7.00
CA GLU A 71 -5.83 12.42 8.15
C GLU A 71 -5.45 13.85 8.63
N PRO A 72 -6.33 14.85 8.41
CA PRO A 72 -6.03 16.22 8.78
C PRO A 72 -6.32 16.44 10.27
N ASP A 73 -5.38 17.10 10.95
CA ASP A 73 -5.47 17.69 12.31
C ASP A 73 -6.84 18.35 12.62
#